data_AF-A0A9P0PWW2-F1
#
_entry.id   AF-A0A9P0PWW2-F1
#
_cell.length_a   1.000
_cell.length_b   1.000
_cell.length_c   1.000
_cell.angle_alpha   90.00
_cell.angle_beta   90.00
_cell.angle_gamma   90.00
#
_symmetry.space_group_name_H-M   'P 1'
#
loop_
_entity.id
_entity.type
_entity.pdbx_description
1 polymer ?
#
loop_
_entity_poly.entity_id
_entity_poly.type
_entity_poly.pdbx_seq_one_letter_code
_entity_poly.pdbx_strand_id
1 'polypeptide(L)'
;MPQTYSKFIPVTAPITTSCVDYVHPWTDSCLQAICGLYLYCMLESLRIYGTVYMVTLLMKGKIPNKEDLRKTICGIVQSTAFLSGTGFGYSLFLCSLRRLLGNFNILTVSAIPAFLSSVFSILIERPSRRTMLCLYVSNVATETLWNMARARSLVRDVRYGDAAIYSTSIAMLLYYFKKGYHKSSEHSDAMYRVIRFVVGPYEEYESSDRSQEASRAFYRQVQNSPNNGSQSTSRSSGSTSPWRSRKHKNSVLLLINHMLRTYKRLIYKIKCCDRHSTCPHPFSCLYYVMQFIYGREEANFLRSKYDNTGVLVLCTNHFTNWWSSLKDGLTRIEVESLCFFF
;
A
#
# COMPACT_ATOMS: atom_id res chain seq x y z
N MET A 1 -34.89 -26.12 30.61
CA MET A 1 -35.54 -24.81 30.85
C MET A 1 -35.01 -23.82 29.82
N PRO A 2 -35.85 -23.25 28.94
CA PRO A 2 -35.40 -22.27 27.97
C PRO A 2 -35.21 -20.94 28.69
N GLN A 3 -33.97 -20.47 28.77
CA GLN A 3 -33.69 -19.14 29.32
C GLN A 3 -34.08 -18.09 28.27
N THR A 4 -35.23 -17.48 28.46
CA THR A 4 -35.60 -16.21 27.83
C THR A 4 -34.57 -15.17 28.22
N TYR A 5 -33.62 -14.91 27.32
CA TYR A 5 -32.64 -13.83 27.43
C TYR A 5 -33.36 -12.50 27.65
N SER A 6 -33.33 -12.03 28.89
CA SER A 6 -33.66 -10.66 29.26
C SER A 6 -32.82 -9.71 28.41
N LYS A 7 -33.50 -8.88 27.62
CA LYS A 7 -32.90 -8.04 26.56
C LYS A 7 -31.98 -6.93 27.05
N PHE A 8 -31.78 -6.74 28.35
CA PHE A 8 -30.87 -5.72 28.87
C PHE A 8 -30.30 -6.18 30.22
N ILE A 9 -29.22 -6.96 30.20
CA ILE A 9 -28.33 -6.99 31.36
C ILE A 9 -27.74 -5.57 31.46
N PRO A 10 -27.95 -4.83 32.56
CA PRO A 10 -27.36 -3.52 32.69
C PRO A 10 -25.84 -3.69 32.64
N VAL A 11 -25.19 -2.92 31.78
CA VAL A 11 -23.74 -2.99 31.49
C VAL A 11 -22.88 -2.90 32.78
N THR A 12 -23.47 -2.37 33.85
CA THR A 12 -22.88 -2.16 35.17
C THR A 12 -23.31 -3.17 36.23
N ALA A 13 -24.09 -4.21 35.91
CA ALA A 13 -24.42 -5.25 36.89
C ALA A 13 -23.14 -5.99 37.32
N PRO A 14 -22.87 -6.08 38.64
CA PRO A 14 -21.73 -6.81 39.14
C PRO A 14 -21.95 -8.31 38.97
N ILE A 15 -21.05 -8.93 38.22
CA ILE A 15 -20.90 -10.37 38.08
C ILE A 15 -19.92 -10.82 39.16
N THR A 16 -20.42 -11.61 40.12
CA THR A 16 -19.63 -12.12 41.24
C THR A 16 -18.89 -13.40 40.82
N THR A 17 -17.98 -13.29 39.85
CA THR A 17 -17.07 -14.39 39.48
C THR A 17 -15.65 -14.10 39.95
N SER A 18 -14.88 -15.15 40.24
CA SER A 18 -13.47 -15.03 40.60
C SER A 18 -12.60 -14.95 39.34
N CYS A 19 -11.39 -14.39 39.46
CA CYS A 19 -10.43 -14.39 38.34
C CYS A 19 -9.90 -15.80 38.03
N VAL A 20 -9.89 -16.69 39.03
CA VAL A 20 -9.50 -18.09 38.87
C VAL A 20 -10.50 -18.78 37.95
N ASP A 21 -11.80 -18.69 38.23
CA ASP A 21 -12.82 -19.38 37.43
C ASP A 21 -12.93 -18.83 36.00
N TYR A 22 -12.67 -17.54 35.82
CA TYR A 22 -12.86 -16.88 34.53
C TYR A 22 -11.61 -16.90 33.63
N VAL A 23 -10.42 -16.66 34.19
CA VAL A 23 -9.20 -16.43 33.39
C VAL A 23 -8.20 -17.56 33.52
N HIS A 24 -8.05 -18.13 34.71
CA HIS A 24 -6.98 -19.09 34.98
C HIS A 24 -7.42 -20.26 35.86
N PRO A 25 -8.38 -21.09 35.42
CA PRO A 25 -8.93 -22.19 36.22
C PRO A 25 -7.91 -23.30 36.54
N TRP A 26 -6.75 -23.31 35.88
CA TRP A 26 -5.69 -24.29 36.09
C TRP A 26 -4.65 -23.89 37.16
N THR A 27 -4.77 -22.70 37.76
CA THR A 27 -3.82 -22.21 38.78
C THR A 27 -4.48 -21.21 39.72
N ASP A 28 -4.21 -21.33 41.02
CA ASP A 28 -4.74 -20.40 42.02
C ASP A 28 -4.02 -19.04 42.04
N SER A 29 -2.80 -18.97 41.51
CA SER A 29 -2.01 -17.74 41.50
C SER A 29 -2.08 -17.00 40.17
N CYS A 30 -2.49 -15.72 40.21
CA CYS A 30 -2.58 -14.88 39.01
C CYS A 30 -1.23 -14.70 38.32
N LEU A 31 -0.14 -14.57 39.09
CA LEU A 31 1.19 -14.29 38.54
C LEU A 31 1.74 -15.52 37.79
N GLN A 32 1.57 -16.72 38.32
CA GLN A 32 1.95 -17.95 37.63
C GLN A 32 1.14 -18.15 36.35
N ALA A 33 -0.17 -17.86 36.39
CA ALA A 33 -1.02 -17.91 35.21
C ALA A 33 -0.53 -16.96 34.12
N ILE A 34 -0.26 -15.70 34.48
CA ILE A 34 0.19 -14.67 33.54
C ILE A 34 1.58 -15.00 32.97
N CYS A 35 2.53 -15.43 33.82
CA CYS A 35 3.86 -15.83 33.36
C CYS A 35 3.83 -17.07 32.46
N GLY A 36 3.03 -18.09 32.82
CA GLY A 36 2.85 -19.29 32.01
C GLY A 36 2.25 -18.97 30.65
N LEU A 37 1.19 -18.15 30.62
CA LEU A 37 0.58 -17.68 29.38
C LEU A 37 1.57 -16.88 28.53
N TYR A 38 2.35 -15.98 29.14
CA TYR A 38 3.34 -15.18 28.42
C TYR A 38 4.41 -16.04 27.75
N LEU A 39 4.96 -17.05 28.46
CA LEU A 39 5.96 -17.95 27.89
C LEU A 39 5.39 -18.76 26.71
N TYR A 40 4.15 -19.25 26.85
CA TYR A 40 3.46 -19.96 25.78
C TYR A 40 3.24 -19.04 24.56
N CYS A 41 2.69 -17.85 24.77
CA CYS A 41 2.46 -16.87 23.70
C CYS A 41 3.77 -16.42 23.04
N MET A 42 4.86 -16.31 23.79
CA MET A 42 6.18 -15.94 23.25
C MET A 42 6.70 -16.97 22.25
N LEU A 43 6.59 -18.26 22.56
CA LEU A 43 7.05 -19.33 21.68
C LEU A 43 6.23 -19.40 20.39
N GLU A 44 4.91 -19.30 20.49
CA GLU A 44 4.03 -19.29 19.31
C GLU A 44 4.24 -18.03 18.45
N SER A 45 4.36 -16.86 19.09
CA SER A 45 4.66 -15.62 18.38
C SER A 45 6.00 -15.71 17.64
N LEU A 46 7.01 -16.34 18.25
CA LEU A 46 8.33 -16.48 17.66
C LEU A 46 8.28 -17.39 16.44
N ARG A 47 7.47 -18.45 16.50
CA ARG A 47 7.22 -19.36 15.36
C ARG A 47 6.56 -18.60 14.21
N ILE A 48 5.50 -17.83 14.47
CA ILE A 48 4.79 -17.07 13.44
C ILE A 48 5.71 -16.03 12.79
N TYR A 49 6.31 -15.13 13.57
CA TYR A 49 7.18 -14.10 13.00
C TYR A 49 8.46 -14.68 12.41
N GLY A 50 9.04 -15.71 13.02
CA GLY A 50 10.19 -16.42 12.47
C GLY A 50 9.91 -16.90 11.06
N THR A 51 8.76 -17.55 10.81
CA THR A 51 8.39 -18.01 9.46
C THR A 51 8.20 -16.87 8.47
N VAL A 52 7.48 -15.81 8.84
CA VAL A 52 7.23 -14.65 7.95
C VAL A 52 8.53 -13.96 7.56
N TYR A 53 9.44 -13.76 8.51
CA TYR A 53 10.73 -13.15 8.25
C TYR A 53 11.65 -14.06 7.41
N MET A 54 11.59 -15.38 7.61
CA MET A 54 12.33 -16.34 6.77
C MET A 54 11.83 -16.31 5.31
N VAL A 55 10.52 -16.30 5.09
CA VAL A 55 9.95 -16.15 3.74
C VAL A 55 10.38 -14.82 3.10
N THR A 56 10.39 -13.74 3.87
CA THR A 56 10.84 -12.41 3.39
C THR A 56 12.30 -12.43 2.96
N LEU A 57 13.17 -13.14 3.69
CA LEU A 57 14.58 -13.31 3.31
C LEU A 57 14.72 -14.15 2.05
N LEU A 58 13.94 -15.23 1.90
CA LEU A 58 13.93 -16.05 0.70
C LEU A 58 13.48 -15.26 -0.54
N MET A 59 12.40 -14.47 -0.42
CA MET A 59 11.90 -13.64 -1.52
C MET A 59 12.88 -12.56 -1.98
N LYS A 60 13.79 -12.11 -1.09
CA LYS A 60 14.84 -11.15 -1.44
C LYS A 60 15.94 -11.75 -2.33
N GLY A 61 16.11 -13.07 -2.34
CA GLY A 61 17.07 -13.77 -3.21
C GLY A 61 18.53 -13.33 -3.06
N LYS A 62 18.88 -12.62 -1.98
CA LYS A 62 20.22 -12.08 -1.72
C LYS A 62 20.78 -12.70 -0.45
N ILE A 63 22.07 -13.04 -0.47
CA ILE A 63 22.78 -13.53 0.72
C ILE A 63 22.78 -12.41 1.77
N PRO A 64 22.17 -12.61 2.95
CA PRO A 64 22.02 -11.54 3.93
C PRO A 64 23.36 -11.15 4.54
N ASN A 65 23.61 -9.85 4.65
CA ASN A 65 24.76 -9.33 5.40
C ASN A 65 24.54 -9.49 6.91
N LYS A 66 25.61 -9.51 7.72
CA LYS A 66 25.55 -9.60 9.18
C LYS A 66 24.67 -8.50 9.79
N GLU A 67 24.70 -7.30 9.22
CA GLU A 67 23.86 -6.18 9.65
C GLU A 67 22.37 -6.39 9.35
N ASP A 68 22.06 -6.97 8.19
CA ASP A 68 20.67 -7.28 7.81
C ASP A 68 20.10 -8.39 8.67
N LEU A 69 20.93 -9.39 9.01
CA LEU A 69 20.56 -10.45 9.93
C LEU A 69 20.30 -9.90 11.34
N ARG A 70 21.16 -9.02 11.86
CA ARG A 70 20.96 -8.36 13.17
C ARG A 70 19.66 -7.55 13.19
N LYS A 71 19.38 -6.79 12.13
CA LYS A 71 18.12 -6.03 11.99
C LYS A 71 16.91 -6.97 11.93
N THR A 72 17.04 -8.09 11.24
CA THR A 72 15.97 -9.10 11.11
C THR A 72 15.68 -9.76 12.46
N ILE A 73 16.69 -10.24 13.18
CA ILE A 73 16.53 -10.84 14.50
C ILE A 73 15.95 -9.84 15.49
N CYS A 74 16.45 -8.60 15.51
CA CYS A 74 15.89 -7.55 16.36
C CYS A 74 14.42 -7.27 16.02
N GLY A 75 14.06 -7.27 14.73
CA GLY A 75 12.68 -7.16 14.27
C GLY A 75 11.80 -8.33 14.70
N ILE A 76 12.31 -9.56 14.63
CA ILE A 76 11.60 -10.77 15.09
C ILE A 76 11.35 -10.68 16.59
N VAL A 77 12.38 -10.43 17.41
CA VAL A 77 12.24 -10.33 18.86
C VAL A 77 11.27 -9.22 19.25
N GLN A 78 11.34 -8.05 18.59
CA GLN A 78 10.43 -6.94 18.84
C GLN A 78 8.97 -7.28 18.45
N SER A 79 8.76 -7.91 17.29
CA SER A 79 7.41 -8.34 16.86
C SER A 79 6.83 -9.40 17.80
N THR A 80 7.71 -10.28 18.28
CA THR A 80 7.34 -11.34 19.23
C THR A 80 6.91 -10.72 20.56
N ALA A 81 7.66 -9.73 21.06
CA ALA A 81 7.33 -8.97 22.26
C ALA A 81 6.01 -8.18 22.14
N PHE A 82 5.73 -7.63 20.97
CA PHE A 82 4.44 -6.98 20.68
C PHE A 82 3.27 -7.98 20.77
N LEU A 83 3.34 -9.10 20.03
CA LEU A 83 2.23 -10.05 19.97
C LEU A 83 2.00 -10.76 21.30
N SER A 84 3.06 -11.25 21.96
CA SER A 84 2.94 -11.86 23.29
C SER A 84 2.55 -10.84 24.37
N GLY A 85 3.00 -9.60 24.23
CA GLY A 85 2.65 -8.49 25.13
C GLY A 85 1.16 -8.18 25.15
N THR A 86 0.46 -8.44 24.04
CA THR A 86 -1.01 -8.28 23.95
C THR A 86 -1.76 -9.33 24.77
N GLY A 87 -1.34 -10.60 24.69
CA GLY A 87 -1.93 -11.67 25.50
C GLY A 87 -1.60 -11.52 26.99
N PHE A 88 -0.33 -11.20 27.29
CA PHE A 88 0.12 -10.91 28.65
C PHE A 88 -0.60 -9.71 29.27
N GLY A 89 -0.68 -8.59 28.54
CA GLY A 89 -1.32 -7.38 29.00
C GLY A 89 -2.79 -7.61 29.32
N TYR A 90 -3.51 -8.38 28.51
CA TYR A 90 -4.93 -8.66 28.72
C TYR A 90 -5.16 -9.37 30.05
N SER A 91 -4.47 -10.49 30.28
CA SER A 91 -4.57 -11.26 31.53
C SER A 91 -4.07 -10.47 32.75
N LEU A 92 -3.01 -9.67 32.59
CA LEU A 92 -2.50 -8.81 33.66
C LEU A 92 -3.50 -7.74 34.07
N PHE A 93 -4.03 -6.96 33.12
CA PHE A 93 -4.97 -5.88 33.43
C PHE A 93 -6.30 -6.41 33.93
N LEU A 94 -6.78 -7.54 33.40
CA LEU A 94 -8.02 -8.16 33.87
C LEU A 94 -7.90 -8.58 35.34
N CYS A 95 -6.86 -9.35 35.70
CA CYS A 95 -6.65 -9.77 37.09
C CYS A 95 -6.40 -8.57 38.02
N SER A 96 -5.70 -7.53 37.54
CA SER A 96 -5.44 -6.31 38.31
C SER A 96 -6.71 -5.49 38.55
N LEU A 97 -7.55 -5.33 37.52
CA LEU A 97 -8.84 -4.65 37.62
C LEU A 97 -9.79 -5.40 38.55
N ARG A 98 -9.79 -6.73 38.53
CA ARG A 98 -10.58 -7.56 39.44
C ARG A 98 -10.17 -7.37 40.91
N ARG A 99 -8.86 -7.21 41.17
CA ARG A 99 -8.33 -6.94 42.52
C ARG A 99 -8.67 -5.52 42.98
N LEU A 100 -8.65 -4.54 42.07
CA LEU A 100 -8.92 -3.14 42.40
C LEU A 100 -10.41 -2.86 42.61
N LEU A 101 -11.28 -3.43 41.76
CA LEU A 101 -12.72 -3.13 41.75
C LEU A 101 -13.55 -4.13 42.57
N GLY A 102 -12.98 -5.27 42.95
CA GLY A 102 -13.65 -6.29 43.78
C GLY A 102 -14.75 -7.09 43.08
N ASN A 103 -15.25 -6.66 41.90
CA ASN A 103 -16.27 -7.34 41.09
C ASN A 103 -15.98 -7.20 39.60
N PHE A 104 -16.60 -8.06 38.79
CA PHE A 104 -16.59 -7.95 37.33
C PHE A 104 -17.84 -7.22 36.82
N ASN A 105 -17.68 -6.34 35.84
CA ASN A 105 -18.76 -5.72 35.06
C ASN A 105 -18.50 -6.05 33.59
N ILE A 106 -19.50 -5.96 32.72
CA ILE A 106 -19.33 -6.24 31.28
C ILE A 106 -18.18 -5.41 30.67
N LEU A 107 -18.03 -4.16 31.09
CA LEU A 107 -16.93 -3.28 30.65
C LEU A 107 -15.55 -3.70 31.20
N THR A 108 -15.49 -4.16 32.45
CA THR A 108 -14.22 -4.49 33.12
C THR A 108 -13.76 -5.92 32.84
N VAL A 109 -14.66 -6.77 32.34
CA VAL A 109 -14.37 -8.15 31.92
C VAL A 109 -13.59 -8.18 30.62
N SER A 110 -13.95 -7.33 29.64
CA SER A 110 -13.32 -7.38 28.32
C SER A 110 -12.87 -6.01 27.81
N ALA A 111 -13.75 -5.01 27.72
CA ALA A 111 -13.44 -3.74 27.05
C ALA A 111 -12.26 -2.94 27.64
N ILE A 112 -12.21 -2.78 28.97
CA ILE A 112 -11.14 -2.00 29.63
C ILE A 112 -9.80 -2.77 29.62
N PRO A 113 -9.73 -4.06 30.05
CA PRO A 113 -8.49 -4.83 29.95
C PRO A 113 -7.95 -4.90 28.52
N ALA A 114 -8.83 -5.06 27.54
CA ALA A 114 -8.50 -5.07 26.12
C ALA A 114 -7.84 -3.77 25.65
N PHE A 115 -8.46 -2.64 26.01
CA PHE A 115 -7.96 -1.32 25.66
C PHE A 115 -6.58 -1.06 26.29
N LEU A 116 -6.45 -1.32 27.59
CA LEU A 116 -5.17 -1.15 28.30
C LEU A 116 -4.08 -2.08 27.75
N SER A 117 -4.42 -3.32 27.43
CA SER A 117 -3.50 -4.27 26.81
C SER A 117 -3.03 -3.78 25.43
N SER A 118 -3.95 -3.27 24.61
CA SER A 118 -3.62 -2.74 23.29
C SER A 118 -2.71 -1.52 23.37
N VAL A 119 -2.96 -0.61 24.34
CA VAL A 119 -2.11 0.55 24.61
C VAL A 119 -0.73 0.11 25.14
N PHE A 120 -0.67 -0.88 26.01
CA PHE A 120 0.59 -1.43 26.49
C PHE A 120 1.41 -2.06 25.35
N SER A 121 0.76 -2.87 24.53
CA SER A 121 1.36 -3.57 23.40
C SER A 121 1.91 -2.61 22.35
N ILE A 122 1.14 -1.59 21.94
CA ILE A 122 1.58 -0.63 20.90
C ILE A 122 2.80 0.19 21.33
N LEU A 123 3.01 0.40 22.62
CA LEU A 123 4.19 1.09 23.15
C LEU A 123 5.48 0.28 22.95
N ILE A 124 5.39 -1.06 22.98
CA ILE A 124 6.51 -1.98 22.75
C ILE A 124 6.92 -2.02 21.25
N GLU A 125 5.95 -1.87 20.35
CA GLU A 125 6.18 -1.96 18.90
C GLU A 125 6.96 -0.77 18.34
N ARG A 126 7.69 -0.97 17.23
CA ARG A 126 8.49 0.08 16.59
C ARG A 126 7.59 1.15 15.96
N PRO A 127 7.85 2.46 16.16
CA PRO A 127 7.01 3.54 15.64
C PRO A 127 6.78 3.48 14.12
N SER A 128 7.76 3.02 13.34
CA SER A 128 7.65 2.90 11.89
C SER A 128 6.59 1.88 11.42
N ARG A 129 6.19 0.91 12.26
CA ARG A 129 5.23 -0.15 11.90
C ARG A 129 3.84 0.08 12.47
N ARG A 130 3.71 0.94 13.49
CA ARG A 130 2.45 1.22 14.21
C ARG A 130 1.35 1.64 13.25
N THR A 131 1.62 2.58 12.34
CA THR A 131 0.58 3.08 11.42
C THR A 131 0.02 1.99 10.50
N MET A 132 0.87 1.17 9.88
CA MET A 132 0.40 0.11 8.97
C MET A 132 -0.35 -0.99 9.73
N LEU A 133 0.11 -1.35 10.93
CA LEU A 133 -0.58 -2.33 11.77
C LEU A 133 -1.92 -1.80 12.25
N CYS A 134 -1.97 -0.55 12.73
CA CYS A 134 -3.23 0.08 13.16
C CYS A 134 -4.24 0.18 12.02
N LEU A 135 -3.81 0.52 10.80
CA LEU A 135 -4.69 0.54 9.63
C LEU A 135 -5.25 -0.85 9.32
N TYR A 136 -4.42 -1.90 9.37
CA TYR A 136 -4.86 -3.27 9.18
C TYR A 136 -5.89 -3.69 10.26
N VAL A 137 -5.54 -3.53 11.53
CA VAL A 137 -6.40 -3.95 12.65
C VAL A 137 -7.70 -3.15 12.68
N SER A 138 -7.67 -1.86 12.32
CA SER A 138 -8.89 -1.03 12.24
C SER A 138 -9.87 -1.53 11.18
N ASN A 139 -9.36 -2.01 10.03
CA ASN A 139 -10.20 -2.60 8.99
C ASN A 139 -10.84 -3.90 9.49
N VAL A 140 -10.05 -4.78 10.10
CA VAL A 140 -10.56 -6.04 10.70
C VAL A 140 -11.59 -5.74 11.80
N ALA A 141 -11.32 -4.75 12.65
CA ALA A 141 -12.23 -4.32 13.71
C ALA A 141 -13.56 -3.77 13.17
N THR A 142 -13.53 -3.06 12.04
CA THR A 142 -14.75 -2.56 11.39
C THR A 142 -15.57 -3.71 10.80
N GLU A 143 -14.90 -4.69 10.20
CA GLU A 143 -15.55 -5.91 9.69
C GLU A 143 -16.18 -6.74 10.80
N THR A 144 -15.48 -6.93 11.92
CA THR A 144 -16.00 -7.68 13.06
C THR A 144 -17.17 -6.95 13.71
N LEU A 145 -17.09 -5.62 13.84
CA LEU A 145 -18.21 -4.81 14.31
C LEU A 145 -19.44 -4.93 13.42
N TRP A 146 -19.25 -4.89 12.09
CA TRP A 146 -20.32 -5.09 11.13
C TRP A 146 -20.95 -6.49 11.25
N ASN A 147 -20.12 -7.54 11.34
CA ASN A 147 -20.59 -8.92 11.50
C ASN A 147 -21.36 -9.12 12.82
N MET A 148 -20.91 -8.50 13.91
CA MET A 148 -21.64 -8.50 15.18
C MET A 148 -22.98 -7.77 15.08
N ALA A 149 -23.00 -6.62 14.40
CA ALA A 149 -24.23 -5.86 14.18
C ALA A 149 -25.25 -6.63 13.33
N ARG A 150 -24.77 -7.35 12.31
CA ARG A 150 -25.56 -8.28 11.49
C ARG A 150 -26.12 -9.43 12.32
N ALA A 151 -25.27 -10.09 13.14
CA ALA A 151 -25.70 -11.19 14.00
C ALA A 151 -26.79 -10.78 15.00
N ARG A 152 -26.76 -9.54 15.48
CA ARG A 152 -27.79 -8.95 16.37
C ARG A 152 -28.99 -8.36 15.63
N SER A 153 -29.07 -8.54 14.31
CA SER A 153 -30.13 -7.96 13.45
C SER A 153 -30.28 -6.44 13.57
N LEU A 154 -29.22 -5.72 13.98
CA LEU A 154 -29.21 -4.26 14.08
C LEU A 154 -29.05 -3.60 12.70
N VAL A 155 -28.38 -4.30 11.79
CA VAL A 155 -28.07 -3.80 10.45
C VAL A 155 -28.49 -4.85 9.43
N ARG A 156 -29.05 -4.39 8.30
CA ARG A 156 -29.44 -5.25 7.18
C ARG A 156 -28.35 -5.25 6.12
N ASP A 157 -28.18 -6.40 5.47
CA ASP A 157 -27.26 -6.50 4.36
C ASP A 157 -27.80 -5.78 3.13
N VAL A 158 -27.00 -4.82 2.65
CA VAL A 158 -27.27 -4.10 1.41
C VAL A 158 -26.57 -4.85 0.28
N ARG A 159 -27.34 -5.22 -0.75
CA ARG A 159 -26.80 -5.88 -1.94
C ARG A 159 -25.76 -4.96 -2.62
N TYR A 160 -24.56 -5.48 -2.85
CA TYR A 160 -23.40 -4.73 -3.39
C TYR A 160 -22.83 -3.62 -2.49
N GLY A 161 -23.08 -3.66 -1.18
CA GLY A 161 -22.51 -2.69 -0.22
C GLY A 161 -20.99 -2.59 -0.27
N ASP A 162 -20.29 -3.72 -0.35
CA ASP A 162 -18.82 -3.77 -0.39
C ASP A 162 -18.25 -3.04 -1.63
N ALA A 163 -18.92 -3.18 -2.77
CA ALA A 163 -18.54 -2.50 -4.01
C ALA A 163 -18.81 -0.99 -3.92
N ALA A 164 -19.88 -0.57 -3.25
CA ALA A 164 -20.19 0.84 -3.03
C ALA A 164 -19.16 1.52 -2.11
N ILE A 165 -18.76 0.84 -1.02
CA ILE A 165 -17.73 1.34 -0.10
C ILE A 165 -16.40 1.44 -0.85
N TYR A 166 -16.00 0.39 -1.56
CA TYR A 166 -14.75 0.37 -2.34
C TYR A 166 -14.71 1.47 -3.40
N SER A 167 -15.77 1.60 -4.22
CA SER A 167 -15.83 2.63 -5.26
C SER A 167 -15.81 4.04 -4.68
N THR A 168 -16.49 4.28 -3.56
CA THR A 168 -16.47 5.58 -2.86
C THR A 168 -15.07 5.88 -2.32
N SER A 169 -14.40 4.92 -1.69
CA SER A 169 -13.04 5.08 -1.18
C SER A 169 -12.04 5.38 -2.29
N ILE A 170 -12.10 4.67 -3.42
CA ILE A 170 -11.24 4.93 -4.58
C ILE A 170 -11.55 6.29 -5.21
N ALA A 171 -12.82 6.67 -5.34
CA ALA A 171 -13.21 7.97 -5.86
C ALA A 171 -12.67 9.12 -4.99
N MET A 172 -12.77 8.99 -3.65
CA MET A 172 -12.19 9.96 -2.72
C MET A 172 -10.66 10.03 -2.83
N LEU A 173 -9.99 8.89 -2.93
CA LEU A 173 -8.54 8.82 -3.08
C LEU A 173 -8.05 9.49 -4.36
N LEU A 174 -8.73 9.23 -5.49
CA LEU A 174 -8.45 9.86 -6.78
C LEU A 174 -8.75 11.37 -6.75
N TYR A 175 -9.79 11.79 -6.04
CA TYR A 175 -10.11 13.21 -5.85
C TYR A 175 -9.00 13.94 -5.07
N TYR A 176 -8.50 13.36 -3.98
CA TYR A 176 -7.37 13.91 -3.23
C TYR A 176 -6.08 13.92 -4.03
N PHE A 177 -5.84 12.87 -4.83
CA PHE A 177 -4.71 12.81 -5.75
C PHE A 177 -4.76 13.94 -6.79
N LYS A 178 -5.92 14.14 -7.44
CA LYS A 178 -6.14 15.20 -8.44
C LYS A 178 -5.88 16.59 -7.86
N LYS A 179 -6.32 16.85 -6.63
CA LYS A 179 -6.14 18.15 -5.95
C LYS A 179 -4.70 18.41 -5.47
N GLY A 180 -3.78 17.45 -5.61
CA GLY A 180 -2.35 17.67 -5.36
C GLY A 180 -1.93 17.63 -3.87
N TYR A 181 -2.78 17.10 -2.98
CA TYR A 181 -2.46 17.01 -1.55
C TYR A 181 -1.21 16.16 -1.23
N HIS A 182 -0.85 15.24 -2.14
CA HIS A 182 0.34 14.40 -2.02
C HIS A 182 1.67 15.19 -2.11
N LYS A 183 1.66 16.44 -2.56
CA LYS A 183 2.86 17.31 -2.66
C LYS A 183 3.17 18.03 -1.35
N SER A 184 2.16 18.21 -0.50
CA SER A 184 2.28 18.91 0.79
C SER A 184 2.60 17.96 1.95
N SER A 185 2.40 16.65 1.77
CA SER A 185 2.82 15.63 2.74
C SER A 185 4.31 15.35 2.57
N GLU A 186 5.11 15.72 3.57
CA GLU A 186 6.56 15.48 3.69
C GLU A 186 6.96 14.00 3.51
N HIS A 187 6.00 13.07 3.61
CA HIS A 187 6.15 11.65 3.32
C HIS A 187 5.46 11.27 2.01
N SER A 188 6.26 11.04 0.96
CA SER A 188 5.78 10.49 -0.31
C SER A 188 5.36 9.01 -0.14
N ASP A 189 4.10 8.77 0.18
CA ASP A 189 3.60 7.40 0.36
C ASP A 189 3.76 6.57 -0.92
N ALA A 190 4.21 5.32 -0.76
CA ALA A 190 4.31 4.35 -1.84
C ALA A 190 2.97 4.18 -2.60
N MET A 191 1.85 4.38 -1.89
CA MET A 191 0.50 4.39 -2.46
C MET A 191 0.35 5.43 -3.57
N TYR A 192 0.76 6.69 -3.36
CA TYR A 192 0.65 7.74 -4.39
C TYR A 192 1.57 7.47 -5.58
N ARG A 193 2.69 6.77 -5.38
CA ARG A 193 3.56 6.34 -6.47
C ARG A 193 2.89 5.30 -7.36
N VAL A 194 2.18 4.33 -6.75
CA VAL A 194 1.41 3.33 -7.49
C VAL A 194 0.23 3.99 -8.21
N ILE A 195 -0.50 4.89 -7.55
CA ILE A 195 -1.60 5.64 -8.18
C ILE A 195 -1.06 6.45 -9.37
N ARG A 196 0.05 7.16 -9.21
CA ARG A 196 0.69 7.90 -10.31
C ARG A 196 1.14 7.00 -11.46
N PHE A 197 1.56 5.77 -11.16
CA PHE A 197 1.89 4.78 -12.20
C PHE A 197 0.64 4.31 -12.96
N VAL A 198 -0.46 4.03 -12.26
CA VAL A 198 -1.71 3.53 -12.86
C VAL A 198 -2.47 4.62 -13.61
N VAL A 199 -2.59 5.80 -13.00
CA VAL A 199 -3.38 6.94 -13.47
C VAL A 199 -2.57 7.81 -14.47
N GLY A 200 -1.26 7.87 -14.29
CA GLY A 200 -0.36 8.65 -15.12
C GLY A 200 -0.08 10.06 -14.57
N PRO A 201 1.01 10.71 -15.01
CA PRO A 201 1.49 11.96 -14.44
C PRO A 201 0.68 13.20 -14.87
N TYR A 202 -0.30 13.06 -15.77
CA TYR A 202 -1.02 14.17 -16.39
C TYR A 202 -2.35 14.49 -15.71
N GLU A 203 -2.88 13.62 -14.84
CA GLU A 203 -4.16 13.86 -14.15
C GLU A 203 -4.07 14.79 -12.93
N GLU A 204 -2.85 15.16 -12.52
CA GLU A 204 -2.63 16.13 -11.45
C GLU A 204 -3.11 17.54 -11.91
N TYR A 205 -3.79 18.29 -11.03
CA TYR A 205 -4.31 19.63 -11.35
C TYR A 205 -3.23 20.58 -11.91
N GLU A 206 -2.05 20.61 -11.29
CA GLU A 206 -0.91 21.41 -11.74
C GLU A 206 -0.31 20.91 -13.08
N SER A 207 -0.44 19.60 -13.36
CA SER A 207 -0.02 19.02 -14.64
C SER A 207 -0.93 19.45 -15.79
N SER A 208 -2.22 19.72 -15.54
CA SER A 208 -3.12 20.27 -16.56
C SER A 208 -2.72 21.69 -16.96
N ASP A 209 -2.41 22.58 -16.02
CA ASP A 209 -1.94 23.95 -16.34
C ASP A 209 -0.57 23.93 -17.02
N ARG A 210 0.39 23.15 -16.50
CA ARG A 210 1.70 22.95 -17.14
C ARG A 210 1.59 22.35 -18.53
N SER A 211 0.64 21.44 -18.75
CA SER A 211 0.39 20.86 -20.06
C SER A 211 -0.11 21.92 -21.03
N GLN A 212 -1.06 22.76 -20.62
CA GLN A 212 -1.61 23.83 -21.46
C GLN A 212 -0.53 24.87 -21.80
N GLU A 213 0.32 25.22 -20.84
CA GLU A 213 1.45 26.13 -21.05
C GLU A 213 2.50 25.53 -22.00
N ALA A 214 2.84 24.25 -21.84
CA ALA A 214 3.75 23.54 -22.74
C ALA A 214 3.19 23.43 -24.17
N SER A 215 1.88 23.18 -24.32
CA SER A 215 1.21 23.22 -25.62
C SER A 215 1.32 24.62 -26.24
N ARG A 216 0.99 25.68 -25.47
CA ARG A 216 1.03 27.07 -25.95
C ARG A 216 2.45 27.49 -26.34
N ALA A 217 3.46 27.14 -25.56
CA ALA A 217 4.85 27.41 -25.88
C ALA A 217 5.30 26.69 -27.18
N PHE A 218 4.89 25.43 -27.35
CA PHE A 218 5.16 24.67 -28.58
C PHE A 218 4.48 25.30 -29.81
N TYR A 219 3.19 25.64 -29.74
CA TYR A 219 2.48 26.29 -30.85
C TYR A 219 3.03 27.70 -31.18
N ARG A 220 3.49 28.47 -30.19
CA ARG A 220 4.21 29.74 -30.45
C ARG A 220 5.53 29.51 -31.19
N GLN A 221 6.31 28.51 -30.78
CA GLN A 221 7.56 28.17 -31.46
C GLN A 221 7.32 27.72 -32.91
N VAL A 222 6.20 27.06 -33.17
CA VAL A 222 5.76 26.65 -34.51
C VAL A 222 5.46 27.84 -35.40
N GLN A 223 4.66 28.80 -34.91
CA GLN A 223 4.31 30.00 -35.69
C GLN A 223 5.54 30.84 -36.02
N ASN A 224 6.54 30.85 -35.13
CA ASN A 224 7.78 31.60 -35.31
C ASN A 224 8.88 30.85 -36.08
N SER A 225 8.64 29.62 -36.54
CA SER A 225 9.63 28.90 -37.34
C SER A 225 9.52 29.33 -38.81
N PRO A 226 10.52 30.03 -39.39
CA PRO A 226 10.42 30.50 -40.76
C PRO A 226 10.26 29.32 -41.70
N ASN A 227 9.18 29.37 -42.47
CA ASN A 227 8.88 28.44 -43.54
C ASN A 227 10.08 28.44 -44.51
N ASN A 228 10.95 27.42 -44.42
CA ASN A 228 12.13 27.30 -45.28
C ASN A 228 11.69 26.73 -46.64
N GLY A 229 10.86 27.52 -47.31
CA GLY A 229 10.11 27.19 -48.52
C GLY A 229 9.97 28.42 -49.41
N SER A 230 11.07 29.11 -49.65
CA SER A 230 11.20 30.03 -50.78
C SER A 230 12.65 30.01 -51.23
N GLN A 231 12.92 29.34 -52.37
CA GLN A 231 14.11 29.59 -53.15
C GLN A 231 14.09 31.08 -53.55
N SER A 232 14.72 31.93 -52.76
CA SER A 232 15.10 33.26 -53.20
C SER A 232 16.47 33.15 -53.87
N THR A 233 16.45 33.02 -55.18
CA THR A 233 17.60 33.27 -56.05
C THR A 233 17.97 34.75 -55.99
N SER A 234 18.77 35.14 -54.99
CA SER A 234 19.46 36.44 -54.98
C SER A 234 20.93 36.21 -55.33
N ARG A 235 21.27 36.50 -56.59
CA ARG A 235 22.64 36.75 -57.04
C ARG A 235 23.17 37.97 -56.29
N SER A 236 24.28 37.82 -55.57
CA SER A 236 25.17 38.93 -55.26
C SER A 236 26.60 38.42 -55.06
N SER A 237 27.43 38.89 -55.98
CA SER A 237 28.89 38.84 -56.08
C SER A 237 29.61 39.47 -54.88
N GLY A 238 30.76 38.92 -54.49
CA GLY A 238 31.78 39.68 -53.75
C GLY A 238 32.64 38.90 -52.75
N SER A 239 33.94 38.85 -53.05
CA SER A 239 35.12 38.69 -52.16
C SER A 239 35.37 37.37 -51.39
N THR A 240 36.22 36.54 -51.99
CA THR A 240 37.48 35.96 -51.45
C THR A 240 37.68 35.83 -49.93
N SER A 241 37.70 34.57 -49.45
CA SER A 241 38.67 34.11 -48.44
C SER A 241 39.01 32.61 -48.66
N PRO A 242 40.28 32.19 -48.67
CA PRO A 242 40.66 30.83 -49.05
C PRO A 242 41.15 29.99 -47.87
N TRP A 243 40.26 29.58 -46.94
CA TRP A 243 40.56 28.48 -46.01
C TRP A 243 39.30 27.67 -45.71
N ARG A 244 38.80 26.96 -46.72
CA ARG A 244 37.78 25.93 -46.54
C ARG A 244 38.48 24.60 -46.30
N SER A 245 38.67 24.25 -45.02
CA SER A 245 38.96 22.86 -44.63
C SER A 245 37.91 21.97 -45.29
N ARG A 246 38.39 21.11 -46.19
CA ARG A 246 37.58 20.19 -47.01
C ARG A 246 37.04 19.10 -46.09
N LYS A 247 36.04 19.42 -45.26
CA LYS A 247 35.28 18.43 -44.50
C LYS A 247 34.66 17.48 -45.52
N HIS A 248 35.20 16.27 -45.60
CA HIS A 248 34.63 15.16 -46.33
C HIS A 248 33.19 15.00 -45.84
N LYS A 249 32.21 15.42 -46.65
CA LYS A 249 30.80 15.33 -46.29
C LYS A 249 30.43 13.87 -46.42
N ASN A 250 30.51 13.14 -45.32
CA ASN A 250 30.09 11.76 -45.26
C ASN A 250 28.61 11.69 -45.68
N SER A 251 28.37 11.11 -46.86
CA SER A 251 27.04 10.95 -47.46
C SER A 251 26.08 10.21 -46.52
N VAL A 252 26.61 9.28 -45.73
CA VAL A 252 25.91 8.58 -44.65
C VAL A 252 25.42 9.55 -43.55
N LEU A 253 26.25 10.51 -43.13
CA LEU A 253 25.85 11.54 -42.16
C LEU A 253 24.81 12.51 -42.73
N LEU A 254 24.86 12.79 -44.02
CA LEU A 254 23.83 13.57 -44.72
C LEU A 254 22.49 12.80 -44.80
N LEU A 255 22.55 11.50 -45.10
CA LEU A 255 21.39 10.62 -45.10
C LEU A 255 20.76 10.50 -43.71
N ILE A 256 21.58 10.26 -42.67
CA ILE A 256 21.13 10.23 -41.27
C ILE A 256 20.48 11.57 -40.89
N ASN A 257 21.10 12.70 -41.24
CA ASN A 257 20.51 14.02 -40.98
C ASN A 257 19.19 14.24 -41.74
N HIS A 258 19.07 13.72 -42.96
CA HIS A 258 17.82 13.78 -43.71
C HIS A 258 16.73 12.92 -43.05
N MET A 259 17.07 11.68 -42.66
CA MET A 259 16.17 10.76 -41.96
C MET A 259 15.69 11.33 -40.61
N LEU A 260 16.60 11.93 -39.84
CA LEU A 260 16.27 12.61 -38.59
C LEU A 260 15.38 13.83 -38.81
N ARG A 261 15.56 14.59 -39.91
CA ARG A 261 14.68 15.70 -40.28
C ARG A 261 13.28 15.23 -40.68
N THR A 262 13.17 14.16 -41.48
CA THR A 262 11.87 13.57 -41.83
C THR A 262 11.17 12.97 -40.62
N TYR A 263 11.90 12.28 -39.74
CA TYR A 263 11.38 11.80 -38.46
C TYR A 263 10.88 12.96 -37.59
N LYS A 264 11.64 14.05 -37.47
CA LYS A 264 11.23 15.25 -36.74
C LYS A 264 9.95 15.87 -37.31
N ARG A 265 9.81 15.94 -38.65
CA ARG A 265 8.60 16.43 -39.32
C ARG A 265 7.39 15.51 -39.10
N LEU A 266 7.61 14.20 -39.05
CA LEU A 266 6.56 13.21 -38.85
C LEU A 266 6.05 13.25 -37.40
N ILE A 267 6.96 13.25 -36.42
CA ILE A 267 6.62 13.44 -35.01
C ILE A 267 5.95 14.80 -34.78
N TYR A 268 6.39 15.84 -35.48
CA TYR A 268 5.76 17.16 -35.46
C TYR A 268 4.30 17.12 -35.92
N LYS A 269 4.02 16.51 -37.08
CA LYS A 269 2.63 16.34 -37.57
C LYS A 269 1.78 15.54 -36.59
N ILE A 270 2.32 14.45 -36.04
CA ILE A 270 1.61 13.63 -35.06
C ILE A 270 1.28 14.45 -33.81
N LYS A 271 2.20 15.27 -33.29
CA LYS A 271 1.97 16.11 -32.10
C LYS A 271 0.89 17.18 -32.29
N CYS A 272 0.69 17.64 -33.52
CA CYS A 272 -0.30 18.66 -33.88
C CYS A 272 -1.67 18.09 -34.30
N CYS A 273 -1.87 16.77 -34.29
CA CYS A 273 -3.18 16.17 -34.53
C CYS A 273 -4.20 16.56 -33.45
N ASP A 274 -5.48 16.35 -33.73
CA ASP A 274 -6.57 16.73 -32.85
C ASP A 274 -6.47 16.10 -31.46
N ARG A 275 -6.96 16.88 -30.48
CA ARG A 275 -7.02 16.50 -29.06
C ARG A 275 -8.47 16.53 -28.61
N HIS A 276 -8.87 15.47 -27.91
CA HIS A 276 -10.18 15.42 -27.28
C HIS A 276 -10.26 16.38 -26.09
N SER A 277 -11.42 17.03 -25.90
CA SER A 277 -11.61 18.10 -24.90
C SER A 277 -11.44 17.62 -23.45
N THR A 278 -11.59 16.33 -23.19
CA THR A 278 -11.45 15.72 -21.86
C THR A 278 -10.05 15.24 -21.52
N CYS A 279 -9.11 15.25 -22.48
CA CYS A 279 -7.77 14.69 -22.28
C CYS A 279 -6.81 15.73 -21.66
N PRO A 280 -6.14 15.41 -20.53
CA PRO A 280 -5.30 16.36 -19.79
C PRO A 280 -3.87 16.49 -20.34
N HIS A 281 -3.55 15.86 -21.47
CA HIS A 281 -2.20 15.84 -22.02
C HIS A 281 -1.92 17.03 -22.98
N PRO A 282 -0.66 17.49 -23.07
CA PRO A 282 -0.30 18.71 -23.81
C PRO A 282 -0.35 18.56 -25.34
N PHE A 283 0.00 17.39 -25.86
CA PHE A 283 0.06 17.13 -27.30
C PHE A 283 -1.17 16.33 -27.77
N SER A 284 -1.24 15.98 -29.06
CA SER A 284 -2.33 15.18 -29.61
C SER A 284 -2.57 13.86 -28.86
N CYS A 285 -3.82 13.38 -28.88
CA CYS A 285 -4.16 12.06 -28.29
C CYS A 285 -3.40 10.93 -28.98
N LEU A 286 -3.24 11.03 -30.30
CA LEU A 286 -2.53 10.04 -31.13
C LEU A 286 -1.06 9.90 -30.70
N TYR A 287 -0.39 11.00 -30.37
CA TYR A 287 1.00 10.99 -29.90
C TYR A 287 1.15 10.16 -28.61
N TYR A 288 0.23 10.33 -27.66
CA TYR A 288 0.26 9.63 -26.38
C TYR A 288 -0.12 8.15 -26.50
N VAL A 289 -1.07 7.80 -27.38
CA VAL A 289 -1.39 6.41 -27.69
C VAL A 289 -0.17 5.69 -28.29
N MET A 290 0.53 6.33 -29.23
CA MET A 290 1.74 5.76 -29.83
C MET A 290 2.87 5.60 -28.82
N GLN A 291 3.04 6.56 -27.90
CA GLN A 291 4.03 6.47 -26.84
C GLN A 291 3.73 5.34 -25.84
N PHE A 292 2.46 5.13 -25.52
CA PHE A 292 2.03 4.03 -24.64
C PHE A 292 2.28 2.66 -25.27
N ILE A 293 1.97 2.50 -26.56
CA ILE A 293 2.20 1.24 -27.29
C ILE A 293 3.70 0.90 -27.33
N TYR A 294 4.55 1.87 -27.68
CA TYR A 294 6.01 1.66 -27.70
C TYR A 294 6.59 1.35 -26.32
N GLY A 295 6.13 2.03 -25.26
CA GLY A 295 6.58 1.76 -23.89
C GLY A 295 6.12 0.41 -23.34
N ARG A 296 4.95 -0.09 -23.78
CA ARG A 296 4.43 -1.41 -23.40
C ARG A 296 5.28 -2.55 -23.98
N GLU A 297 5.81 -2.39 -25.19
CA GLU A 297 6.72 -3.37 -25.80
C GLU A 297 8.06 -3.47 -25.06
N GLU A 298 8.66 -2.32 -24.67
CA GLU A 298 9.88 -2.33 -23.84
C GLU A 298 9.64 -2.98 -22.47
N ALA A 299 8.51 -2.70 -21.81
CA ALA A 299 8.17 -3.30 -20.52
C ALA A 299 7.92 -4.82 -20.62
N ASN A 300 7.25 -5.27 -21.68
CA ASN A 300 7.04 -6.70 -21.95
C ASN A 300 8.36 -7.43 -22.27
N PHE A 301 9.27 -6.78 -22.99
CA PHE A 301 10.61 -7.29 -23.26
C PHE A 301 11.45 -7.43 -21.97
N LEU A 302 11.38 -6.44 -21.07
CA LEU A 302 12.04 -6.51 -19.76
C LEU A 302 11.42 -7.58 -18.86
N ARG A 303 10.09 -7.75 -18.89
CA ARG A 303 9.39 -8.79 -18.12
C ARG A 303 9.71 -10.20 -18.58
N SER A 304 9.81 -10.42 -19.89
CA SER A 304 10.26 -11.70 -20.47
C SER A 304 11.69 -12.08 -20.04
N LYS A 305 12.53 -11.11 -19.68
CA LYS A 305 13.90 -11.35 -19.21
C LYS A 305 13.96 -11.77 -17.73
N TYR A 306 12.94 -11.40 -16.94
CA TYR A 306 12.84 -11.74 -15.51
C TYR A 306 12.06 -13.04 -15.25
N ASP A 307 11.13 -13.45 -16.12
CA ASP A 307 10.38 -14.70 -15.95
C ASP A 307 11.21 -15.98 -16.22
N ASN A 308 12.39 -15.87 -16.85
CA ASN A 308 13.29 -17.01 -17.08
C ASN A 308 14.03 -17.52 -15.82
N THR A 309 13.84 -16.88 -14.66
CA THR A 309 14.25 -17.44 -13.37
C THR A 309 13.05 -18.10 -12.70
N GLY A 310 12.82 -19.39 -12.96
CA GLY A 310 11.64 -20.20 -12.57
C GLY A 310 11.37 -20.39 -11.06
N VAL A 311 11.79 -19.46 -10.20
CA VAL A 311 11.61 -19.50 -8.74
C VAL A 311 10.23 -18.94 -8.31
N LEU A 312 9.62 -18.07 -9.11
CA LEU A 312 8.39 -17.35 -8.71
C LEU A 312 7.11 -18.20 -8.80
N VAL A 313 7.04 -19.15 -9.74
CA VAL A 313 5.83 -19.97 -10.01
C VAL A 313 5.66 -21.10 -8.99
N LEU A 314 6.77 -21.67 -8.48
CA LEU A 314 6.73 -22.66 -7.41
C LEU A 314 6.40 -22.03 -6.05
N CYS A 315 6.89 -20.81 -5.78
CA CYS A 315 6.55 -20.07 -4.55
C CYS A 315 5.09 -19.64 -4.50
N THR A 316 4.47 -19.24 -5.62
CA THR A 316 3.09 -18.69 -5.62
C THR A 316 2.02 -19.75 -5.31
N ASN A 317 2.17 -20.98 -5.79
CA ASN A 317 1.22 -22.07 -5.50
C ASN A 317 1.35 -22.63 -4.08
N HIS A 318 2.57 -22.75 -3.56
CA HIS A 318 2.78 -23.16 -2.16
C HIS A 318 2.43 -22.03 -1.18
N PHE A 319 2.68 -20.77 -1.55
CA PHE A 319 2.30 -19.60 -0.76
C PHE A 319 0.80 -19.39 -0.73
N THR A 320 0.04 -19.65 -1.79
CA THR A 320 -1.44 -19.50 -1.76
C THR A 320 -2.12 -20.56 -0.89
N ASN A 321 -1.64 -21.80 -0.91
CA ASN A 321 -2.12 -22.89 -0.05
C ASN A 321 -1.67 -22.70 1.42
N TRP A 322 -0.45 -22.20 1.64
CA TRP A 322 0.02 -21.83 2.97
C TRP A 322 -0.65 -20.56 3.51
N TRP A 323 -0.90 -19.56 2.66
CA TRP A 323 -1.59 -18.31 3.01
C TRP A 323 -3.06 -18.52 3.33
N SER A 324 -3.74 -19.46 2.65
CA SER A 324 -5.09 -19.88 3.05
C SER A 324 -5.07 -20.59 4.40
N SER A 325 -4.15 -21.52 4.63
CA SER A 325 -4.00 -22.20 5.92
C SER A 325 -3.55 -21.26 7.07
N LEU A 326 -2.71 -20.25 6.77
CA LEU A 326 -2.32 -19.19 7.68
C LEU A 326 -3.48 -18.24 7.93
N LYS A 327 -4.26 -17.88 6.91
CA LYS A 327 -5.49 -17.08 7.06
C LYS A 327 -6.51 -17.81 7.92
N ASP A 328 -6.65 -19.13 7.78
CA ASP A 328 -7.53 -19.95 8.62
C ASP A 328 -7.01 -20.09 10.06
N GLY A 329 -5.68 -20.16 10.23
CA GLY A 329 -5.03 -20.16 11.56
C GLY A 329 -5.05 -18.80 12.26
N LEU A 330 -4.80 -17.70 11.52
CA LEU A 330 -4.82 -16.33 12.01
C LEU A 330 -6.26 -15.88 12.27
N THR A 331 -7.23 -16.26 11.43
CA THR A 331 -8.65 -16.04 11.73
C THR A 331 -9.08 -16.90 12.91
N ARG A 332 -8.59 -18.12 13.12
CA ARG A 332 -8.86 -18.83 14.39
C ARG A 332 -8.27 -18.13 15.60
N ILE A 333 -7.02 -17.67 15.55
CA ILE A 333 -6.36 -17.00 16.68
C ILE A 333 -6.94 -15.59 16.91
N GLU A 334 -7.24 -14.84 15.85
CA GLU A 334 -7.89 -13.52 15.92
C GLU A 334 -9.37 -13.65 16.28
N VAL A 335 -10.11 -14.67 15.83
CA VAL A 335 -11.51 -14.92 16.23
C VAL A 335 -11.56 -15.48 17.64
N GLU A 336 -10.61 -16.30 18.10
CA GLU A 336 -10.56 -16.68 19.52
C GLU A 336 -10.13 -15.49 20.39
N SER A 337 -9.19 -14.67 19.94
CA SER A 337 -8.87 -13.41 20.63
C SER A 337 -10.07 -12.45 20.61
N LEU A 338 -10.78 -12.30 19.48
CA LEU A 338 -11.92 -11.39 19.28
C LEU A 338 -13.22 -11.88 19.93
N CYS A 339 -13.45 -13.19 20.00
CA CYS A 339 -14.50 -13.80 20.81
C CYS A 339 -14.20 -13.65 22.31
N PHE A 340 -12.93 -13.47 22.71
CA PHE A 340 -12.57 -13.04 24.06
C PHE A 340 -12.61 -11.51 24.25
N PHE A 341 -12.52 -10.71 23.17
CA PHE A 341 -12.62 -9.25 23.19
C PHE A 341 -14.06 -8.69 23.31
N PHE A 342 -15.11 -9.54 23.33
CA PHE A 342 -16.49 -9.11 23.57
C PHE A 342 -17.34 -10.05 24.42
#